data_AF-A0AAE5A9U3-F1
#
_entry.id   AF-A0AAE5A9U3-F1
#
_cell.length_a   1.000
_cell.length_b   1.000
_cell.length_c   1.000
_cell.angle_alpha   90.00
_cell.angle_beta   90.00
_cell.angle_gamma   90.00
#
_symmetry.space_group_name_H-M   'P 1'
#
loop_
_entity.id
_entity.type
_entity.pdbx_description
1 polymer ?
#
loop_
_entity_poly.entity_id
_entity_poly.type
_entity_poly.pdbx_seq_one_letter_code
_entity_poly.pdbx_strand_id
1 'polypeptide(L)'
;DITTDVVVQVSAPVTVGGSGTIDGVENTEDVTLAPGEHHLGEGTSMILEAGSPVPVVAGAPADNSDWITPGWGFGGGHPTYQVYSLIVATFLGTLGLPHVLVRFYTNPDGRAARLTSLAVVGLLGVFYLFPTLLGVFARLYVPQLLITGTSDAAVLLLPGSVFSGWGGQLLAALVASGAIAAFLSTSSGLLVSIAGVLSTDVLRGRVRDFRIAATLAGVVPLALSLAVTSLDLSRTVGLVFAVAASTLCPLLVLGIWWRGLTAAGAGAGMTAGGLVAGTAAAVVVVGGVP
;
A
#
# COMPACT_ATOMS: atom_id res chain seq x y z
N ASP A 1 -10.08 -10.76 -19.35
CA ASP A 1 -10.69 -11.85 -18.57
C ASP A 1 -10.77 -11.47 -17.11
N ILE A 2 -11.95 -11.65 -16.53
CA ILE A 2 -12.26 -11.35 -15.13
C ILE A 2 -12.16 -12.65 -14.33
N THR A 3 -11.24 -12.70 -13.39
CA THR A 3 -10.96 -13.89 -12.58
C THR A 3 -11.68 -13.90 -11.22
N THR A 4 -12.37 -12.81 -10.87
CA THR A 4 -13.11 -12.65 -9.61
C THR A 4 -14.30 -11.73 -9.88
N ASP A 5 -15.42 -11.90 -9.18
CA ASP A 5 -16.54 -10.95 -9.26
C ASP A 5 -16.06 -9.52 -8.93
N VAL A 6 -16.34 -8.55 -9.81
CA VAL A 6 -15.93 -7.15 -9.66
C VAL A 6 -17.08 -6.21 -10.01
N VAL A 7 -17.30 -5.20 -9.17
CA VAL A 7 -18.16 -4.07 -9.52
C VAL A 7 -17.30 -3.03 -10.24
N VAL A 8 -17.65 -2.72 -11.48
CA VAL A 8 -16.98 -1.69 -12.28
C VAL A 8 -17.86 -0.46 -12.43
N GLN A 9 -17.22 0.69 -12.47
CA GLN A 9 -17.84 1.97 -12.75
C GLN A 9 -17.47 2.42 -14.17
N VAL A 10 -18.49 2.81 -14.92
CA VAL A 10 -18.40 3.24 -16.32
C VAL A 10 -18.75 4.74 -16.37
N SER A 11 -17.83 5.55 -16.90
CA SER A 11 -17.95 7.02 -16.94
C SER A 11 -18.72 7.54 -18.16
N ALA A 12 -18.68 6.80 -19.28
CA ALA A 12 -19.38 7.12 -20.52
C ALA A 12 -19.88 5.81 -21.16
N PRO A 13 -20.89 5.81 -22.04
CA PRO A 13 -21.38 4.58 -22.65
C PRO A 13 -20.24 3.83 -23.35
N VAL A 14 -19.99 2.58 -22.96
CA VAL A 14 -18.93 1.74 -23.55
C VAL A 14 -19.60 0.51 -24.15
N THR A 15 -19.39 0.29 -25.44
CA THR A 15 -19.72 -0.99 -26.07
C THR A 15 -18.59 -1.97 -25.77
N VAL A 16 -18.94 -3.06 -25.11
CA VAL A 16 -18.01 -4.13 -24.75
C VAL A 16 -18.44 -5.38 -25.49
N GLY A 17 -17.54 -5.92 -26.30
CA GLY A 17 -17.73 -7.25 -26.90
C GLY A 17 -17.24 -8.35 -25.99
N GLY A 18 -17.78 -9.57 -26.13
CA GLY A 18 -17.29 -10.74 -25.39
C GLY A 18 -18.39 -11.57 -24.74
N SER A 19 -17.98 -12.49 -23.87
CA SER A 19 -18.87 -13.48 -23.26
C SER A 19 -18.72 -13.46 -21.74
N GLY A 20 -19.84 -13.43 -21.01
CA GLY A 20 -19.85 -13.56 -19.55
C GLY A 20 -21.10 -13.03 -18.89
N THR A 21 -21.04 -12.83 -17.57
CA THR A 21 -22.20 -12.39 -16.77
C THR A 21 -22.04 -10.92 -16.41
N ILE A 22 -22.95 -10.08 -16.89
CA ILE A 22 -23.00 -8.64 -16.60
C ILE A 22 -24.34 -8.35 -15.93
N ASP A 23 -24.32 -7.78 -14.72
CA ASP A 23 -25.50 -7.51 -13.89
C ASP A 23 -26.40 -8.74 -13.66
N GLY A 24 -25.78 -9.92 -13.58
CA GLY A 24 -26.48 -11.20 -13.42
C GLY A 24 -27.11 -11.74 -14.71
N VAL A 25 -26.90 -11.08 -15.85
CA VAL A 25 -27.37 -11.50 -17.17
C VAL A 25 -26.20 -12.06 -17.97
N GLU A 26 -26.35 -13.30 -18.46
CA GLU A 26 -25.38 -13.94 -19.34
C GLU A 26 -25.48 -13.32 -20.74
N ASN A 27 -24.41 -12.68 -21.18
CA ASN A 27 -24.32 -12.01 -22.47
C ASN A 27 -23.23 -12.67 -23.32
N THR A 28 -23.55 -12.89 -24.60
CA THR A 28 -22.63 -13.47 -25.60
C THR A 28 -22.45 -12.55 -26.82
N GLU A 29 -23.22 -11.45 -26.87
CA GLU A 29 -23.16 -10.42 -27.91
C GLU A 29 -22.65 -9.10 -27.30
N ASP A 30 -22.32 -8.13 -28.16
CA ASP A 30 -21.81 -6.82 -27.74
C ASP A 30 -22.85 -6.09 -26.86
N VAL A 31 -22.46 -5.77 -25.63
CA VAL A 31 -23.31 -5.05 -24.67
C VAL A 31 -22.81 -3.62 -24.51
N THR A 32 -23.71 -2.65 -24.67
CA THR A 32 -23.43 -1.27 -24.30
C THR A 32 -23.70 -1.06 -22.82
N LEU A 33 -22.63 -0.90 -22.03
CA LEU A 33 -22.71 -0.51 -20.63
C LEU A 33 -23.09 0.96 -20.55
N ALA A 34 -24.14 1.27 -19.78
CA ALA A 34 -24.54 2.63 -19.50
C ALA A 34 -23.56 3.28 -18.48
N PRO A 35 -23.54 4.61 -18.34
CA PRO A 35 -22.81 5.24 -17.25
C PRO A 35 -23.39 4.81 -15.89
N GLY A 36 -22.57 4.22 -15.02
CA GLY A 36 -23.04 3.66 -13.74
C GLY A 36 -22.14 2.55 -13.19
N GLU A 37 -22.58 1.94 -12.09
CA GLU A 37 -21.97 0.74 -11.53
C GLU A 37 -22.58 -0.52 -12.18
N HIS A 38 -21.72 -1.44 -12.60
CA HIS A 38 -22.08 -2.71 -13.22
C HIS A 38 -21.35 -3.86 -12.54
N HIS A 39 -22.07 -4.93 -12.25
CA HIS A 39 -21.53 -6.14 -11.62
C HIS A 39 -21.05 -7.09 -12.71
N LEU A 40 -19.75 -7.37 -12.72
CA LEU A 40 -19.15 -8.33 -13.65
C LEU A 40 -18.82 -9.62 -12.92
N GLY A 41 -19.39 -10.72 -13.40
CA GLY A 41 -19.19 -12.05 -12.84
C GLY A 41 -17.83 -12.67 -13.20
N GLU A 42 -17.32 -13.54 -12.36
CA GLU A 42 -16.15 -14.39 -12.60
C GLU A 42 -16.30 -15.16 -13.93
N GLY A 43 -15.25 -15.17 -14.74
CA GLY A 43 -15.24 -15.80 -16.07
C GLY A 43 -15.65 -14.86 -17.22
N THR A 44 -15.99 -13.60 -16.95
CA THR A 44 -16.38 -12.64 -17.99
C THR A 44 -15.15 -12.18 -18.80
N SER A 45 -15.20 -12.37 -20.13
CA SER A 45 -14.21 -11.86 -21.07
C SER A 45 -14.76 -10.63 -21.77
N MET A 46 -14.01 -9.53 -21.75
CA MET A 46 -14.40 -8.24 -22.31
C MET A 46 -13.34 -7.79 -23.31
N ILE A 47 -13.81 -7.44 -24.51
CA ILE A 47 -13.05 -6.88 -25.62
C ILE A 47 -13.50 -5.43 -25.75
N LEU A 48 -12.58 -4.53 -25.46
CA LEU A 48 -12.78 -3.08 -25.58
C LEU A 48 -12.28 -2.63 -26.96
N GLU A 49 -13.08 -1.81 -27.65
CA GLU A 49 -12.61 -1.17 -28.88
C GLU A 49 -11.48 -0.19 -28.59
N ALA A 50 -10.54 -0.06 -29.52
CA ALA A 50 -9.41 0.84 -29.37
C ALA A 50 -9.90 2.30 -29.24
N GLY A 51 -9.65 2.92 -28.07
CA GLY A 51 -10.05 4.30 -27.78
C GLY A 51 -11.35 4.43 -26.98
N SER A 52 -12.03 3.34 -26.65
CA SER A 52 -13.18 3.39 -25.72
C SER A 52 -12.72 3.69 -24.28
N PRO A 53 -13.52 4.42 -23.47
CA PRO A 53 -13.25 4.57 -22.05
C PRO A 53 -13.13 3.19 -21.38
N VAL A 54 -12.15 3.05 -20.49
CA VAL A 54 -11.90 1.78 -19.80
C VAL A 54 -12.70 1.78 -18.50
N PRO A 55 -13.60 0.81 -18.29
CA PRO A 55 -14.28 0.64 -17.00
C PRO A 55 -13.24 0.46 -15.88
N VAL A 56 -13.49 1.05 -14.72
CA VAL A 56 -12.57 0.93 -13.56
C VAL A 56 -13.31 0.30 -12.38
N VAL A 57 -12.62 -0.34 -11.45
CA VAL A 57 -13.27 -0.84 -10.22
C VAL A 57 -14.00 0.31 -9.49
N ALA A 58 -15.21 0.05 -8.98
CA ALA A 58 -16.02 1.02 -8.26
C ALA A 58 -15.21 1.70 -7.14
N GLY A 59 -15.23 3.04 -7.13
CA GLY A 59 -14.43 3.88 -6.23
C GLY A 59 -13.05 4.28 -6.76
N ALA A 60 -12.63 3.82 -7.94
CA ALA A 60 -11.44 4.32 -8.64
C ALA A 60 -11.82 5.45 -9.64
N PRO A 61 -10.91 6.40 -9.96
CA PRO A 61 -11.20 7.47 -10.92
C PRO A 61 -11.45 6.93 -12.33
N ALA A 62 -12.70 6.98 -12.79
CA ALA A 62 -13.11 6.52 -14.12
C ALA A 62 -12.72 7.48 -15.24
N ASP A 63 -12.41 8.74 -14.91
CA ASP A 63 -12.06 9.78 -15.88
C ASP A 63 -10.65 10.38 -15.65
N ASN A 64 -10.08 11.02 -16.67
CA ASN A 64 -8.74 11.62 -16.60
C ASN A 64 -8.72 12.95 -15.82
N SER A 65 -9.82 13.73 -15.85
CA SER A 65 -9.98 14.96 -15.07
C SER A 65 -10.02 14.69 -13.58
N ASP A 66 -10.73 13.62 -13.21
CA ASP A 66 -10.96 13.20 -11.84
C ASP A 66 -9.65 12.77 -11.17
N TRP A 67 -8.78 12.09 -11.92
CA TRP A 67 -7.46 11.66 -11.43
C TRP A 67 -6.53 12.81 -11.00
N ILE A 68 -6.65 14.00 -11.61
CA ILE A 68 -5.83 15.18 -11.25
C ILE A 68 -6.40 15.91 -10.02
N THR A 69 -7.68 15.70 -9.70
CA THR A 69 -8.30 16.34 -8.55
C THR A 69 -7.95 15.60 -7.25
N PRO A 70 -7.39 16.29 -6.24
CA PRO A 70 -7.18 15.67 -4.93
C PRO A 70 -8.53 15.45 -4.26
N GLY A 71 -8.83 14.22 -3.81
CA GLY A 71 -10.00 13.99 -2.97
C GLY A 71 -10.82 12.73 -3.23
N TRP A 72 -10.36 11.77 -4.03
CA TRP A 72 -11.09 10.52 -4.30
C TRP A 72 -10.98 9.46 -3.18
N GLY A 73 -10.01 9.61 -2.28
CA GLY A 73 -9.86 8.72 -1.12
C GLY A 73 -9.72 7.25 -1.53
N PHE A 74 -10.21 6.34 -0.67
CA PHE A 74 -10.33 4.91 -0.97
C PHE A 74 -11.79 4.50 -1.24
N GLY A 75 -12.69 5.47 -1.49
CA GLY A 75 -14.15 5.28 -1.56
C GLY A 75 -14.88 5.78 -0.30
N GLY A 76 -16.22 5.79 -0.31
CA GLY A 76 -17.06 6.11 0.86
C GLY A 76 -17.52 7.57 0.97
N GLY A 77 -18.22 7.90 2.07
CA GLY A 77 -18.94 9.18 2.23
C GLY A 77 -18.06 10.41 2.55
N HIS A 78 -16.79 10.22 2.94
CA HIS A 78 -15.89 11.30 3.38
C HIS A 78 -14.46 11.17 2.81
N PRO A 79 -14.28 11.27 1.48
CA PRO A 79 -13.02 10.92 0.85
C PRO A 79 -11.89 11.94 1.08
N THR A 80 -12.20 13.24 1.25
CA THR A 80 -11.21 14.26 1.61
C THR A 80 -10.65 14.06 3.01
N TYR A 81 -11.50 13.69 3.97
CA TYR A 81 -11.08 13.38 5.34
C TYR A 81 -10.11 12.18 5.37
N GLN A 82 -10.41 11.13 4.59
CA GLN A 82 -9.51 9.97 4.47
C GLN A 82 -8.13 10.38 3.97
N VAL A 83 -8.06 11.22 2.91
CA VAL A 83 -6.77 11.67 2.35
C VAL A 83 -5.98 12.49 3.36
N TYR A 84 -6.58 13.50 4.00
CA TYR A 84 -5.87 14.30 5.00
C TYR A 84 -5.46 13.49 6.22
N SER A 85 -6.33 12.60 6.69
CA SER A 85 -6.02 11.68 7.78
C SER A 85 -4.86 10.76 7.41
N LEU A 86 -4.84 10.21 6.20
CA LEU A 86 -3.76 9.36 5.70
C LEU A 86 -2.43 10.11 5.59
N ILE A 87 -2.45 11.36 5.09
CA ILE A 87 -1.25 12.21 5.04
C ILE A 87 -0.70 12.39 6.46
N VAL A 88 -1.54 12.80 7.41
CA VAL A 88 -1.15 12.98 8.81
C VAL A 88 -0.65 11.67 9.42
N ALA A 89 -1.36 10.56 9.21
CA ALA A 89 -0.98 9.24 9.67
C ALA A 89 0.38 8.79 9.10
N THR A 90 0.66 9.06 7.84
CA THR A 90 1.93 8.69 7.20
C THR A 90 3.08 9.53 7.77
N PHE A 91 2.88 10.84 7.94
CA PHE A 91 3.88 11.71 8.57
C PHE A 91 4.15 11.30 10.01
N LEU A 92 3.12 11.09 10.82
CA LEU A 92 3.26 10.77 12.23
C LEU A 92 3.74 9.33 12.46
N GLY A 93 3.28 8.38 11.65
CA GLY A 93 3.67 6.98 11.74
C GLY A 93 5.15 6.77 11.41
N THR A 94 5.69 7.49 10.43
CA THR A 94 7.12 7.38 10.04
C THR A 94 8.07 7.95 11.09
N LEU A 95 7.65 8.98 11.86
CA LEU A 95 8.44 9.53 12.98
C LEU A 95 8.67 8.51 14.10
N GLY A 96 7.75 7.54 14.26
CA GLY A 96 7.76 6.53 15.32
C GLY A 96 8.75 5.38 15.12
N LEU A 97 9.32 5.22 13.93
CA LEU A 97 9.95 3.98 13.52
C LEU A 97 11.38 3.84 14.09
N PRO A 98 11.62 2.86 15.00
CA PRO A 98 12.90 2.74 15.70
C PRO A 98 14.10 2.52 14.77
N HIS A 99 13.88 1.85 13.64
CA HIS A 99 14.93 1.51 12.68
C HIS A 99 15.56 2.74 12.00
N VAL A 100 14.82 3.85 11.85
CA VAL A 100 15.35 5.11 11.31
C VAL A 100 16.13 5.86 12.39
N LEU A 101 15.60 5.87 13.61
CA LEU A 101 16.20 6.58 14.75
C LEU A 101 17.59 6.05 15.09
N VAL A 102 17.79 4.73 15.06
CA VAL A 102 19.08 4.09 15.35
C VAL A 102 20.18 4.48 14.35
N ARG A 103 19.85 4.73 13.07
CA ARG A 103 20.82 5.22 12.08
C ARG A 103 21.32 6.63 12.34
N PHE A 104 20.57 7.46 13.07
CA PHE A 104 21.04 8.79 13.44
C PHE A 104 22.00 8.76 14.63
N TYR A 105 21.93 7.74 15.49
CA TYR A 105 22.84 7.57 16.61
C TYR A 105 24.25 7.13 16.23
N THR A 106 24.46 6.66 14.99
CA THR A 106 25.79 6.30 14.48
C THR A 106 26.58 7.47 13.89
N ASN A 107 25.95 8.66 13.76
CA ASN A 107 26.64 9.85 13.24
C ASN A 107 27.43 10.56 14.36
N PRO A 108 28.71 10.89 14.14
CA PRO A 108 29.57 11.49 15.17
C PRO A 108 29.20 12.94 15.52
N ASP A 109 28.58 13.68 14.59
CA ASP A 109 28.28 15.10 14.73
C ASP A 109 26.85 15.46 14.29
N GLY A 110 26.21 16.39 15.02
CA GLY A 110 24.88 16.89 14.69
C GLY A 110 24.78 17.63 13.36
N ARG A 111 25.87 18.28 12.90
CA ARG A 111 25.94 18.90 11.57
C ARG A 111 25.97 17.85 10.45
N ALA A 112 26.76 16.79 10.63
CA ALA A 112 26.82 15.66 9.71
C ALA A 112 25.48 14.91 9.65
N ALA A 113 24.78 14.78 10.80
CA ALA A 113 23.45 14.23 10.87
C ALA A 113 22.43 15.04 10.04
N ARG A 114 22.44 16.37 10.10
CA ARG A 114 21.52 17.20 9.30
C ARG A 114 21.77 17.09 7.80
N LEU A 115 23.03 17.07 7.38
CA LEU A 115 23.38 16.92 5.96
C LEU A 115 22.96 15.55 5.42
N THR A 116 23.18 14.49 6.20
CA THR A 116 22.71 13.14 5.84
C THR A 116 21.19 13.06 5.83
N SER A 117 20.48 13.68 6.79
CA SER A 117 19.02 13.77 6.74
C SER A 117 18.53 14.48 5.47
N LEU A 118 19.12 15.61 5.09
CA LEU A 118 18.75 16.34 3.88
C LEU A 118 19.01 15.51 2.62
N ALA A 119 20.15 14.84 2.54
CA ALA A 119 20.47 13.95 1.42
C ALA A 119 19.48 12.77 1.34
N VAL A 120 19.11 12.17 2.46
CA VAL A 120 18.10 11.10 2.53
C VAL A 120 16.73 11.61 2.09
N VAL A 121 16.30 12.77 2.57
CA VAL A 121 15.01 13.38 2.18
C VAL A 121 15.00 13.73 0.69
N GLY A 122 16.10 14.28 0.15
CA GLY A 122 16.23 14.58 -1.27
C GLY A 122 16.20 13.31 -2.13
N LEU A 123 16.92 12.27 -1.72
CA LEU A 123 16.91 10.97 -2.40
C LEU A 123 15.51 10.34 -2.34
N LEU A 124 14.82 10.40 -1.20
CA LEU A 124 13.44 9.93 -1.07
C LEU A 124 12.51 10.70 -1.99
N GLY A 125 12.63 12.03 -2.03
CA GLY A 125 11.85 12.89 -2.90
C GLY A 125 11.99 12.46 -4.36
N VAL A 126 13.23 12.34 -4.85
CA VAL A 126 13.51 11.85 -6.21
C VAL A 126 12.97 10.43 -6.42
N PHE A 127 13.11 9.55 -5.43
CA PHE A 127 12.58 8.19 -5.50
C PHE A 127 11.05 8.15 -5.65
N TYR A 128 10.31 8.99 -4.92
CA TYR A 128 8.84 9.02 -4.99
C TYR A 128 8.28 9.55 -6.33
N LEU A 129 9.12 10.14 -7.19
CA LEU A 129 8.73 10.43 -8.58
C LEU A 129 8.61 9.16 -9.44
N PHE A 130 9.35 8.09 -9.12
CA PHE A 130 9.32 6.88 -9.93
C PHE A 130 8.00 6.10 -9.81
N PRO A 131 7.45 5.81 -8.61
CA PRO A 131 6.14 5.17 -8.48
C PRO A 131 5.00 5.99 -9.10
N THR A 132 5.05 7.32 -9.01
CA THR A 132 4.04 8.19 -9.61
C THR A 132 4.10 8.14 -11.13
N LEU A 133 5.30 8.20 -11.74
CA LEU A 133 5.47 7.97 -13.18
C LEU A 133 5.01 6.57 -13.58
N LEU A 134 5.32 5.54 -12.78
CA LEU A 134 4.88 4.17 -13.03
C LEU A 134 3.36 4.06 -13.03
N GLY A 135 2.65 4.72 -12.11
CA GLY A 135 1.19 4.78 -12.09
C GLY A 135 0.60 5.42 -13.36
N VAL A 136 1.22 6.49 -13.86
CA VAL A 136 0.84 7.11 -15.14
C VAL A 136 1.04 6.15 -16.31
N PHE A 137 2.20 5.50 -16.39
CA PHE A 137 2.50 4.55 -17.45
C PHE A 137 1.63 3.28 -17.37
N ALA A 138 1.29 2.82 -16.17
CA ALA A 138 0.37 1.70 -15.94
C ALA A 138 -0.98 1.96 -16.62
N ARG A 139 -1.51 3.18 -16.48
CA ARG A 139 -2.79 3.57 -17.08
C ARG A 139 -2.75 3.61 -18.61
N LEU A 140 -1.62 4.01 -19.19
CA LEU A 140 -1.45 4.11 -20.65
C LEU A 140 -1.21 2.76 -21.33
N TYR A 141 -0.38 1.90 -20.71
CA TYR A 141 0.10 0.67 -21.36
C TYR A 141 -0.58 -0.60 -20.88
N VAL A 142 -1.20 -0.60 -19.69
CA VAL A 142 -1.82 -1.78 -19.10
C VAL A 142 -3.20 -1.45 -18.48
N PRO A 143 -4.14 -0.86 -19.26
CA PRO A 143 -5.45 -0.45 -18.74
C PRO A 143 -6.30 -1.61 -18.22
N GLN A 144 -6.06 -2.83 -18.71
CA GLN A 144 -6.71 -4.06 -18.24
C GLN A 144 -6.56 -4.30 -16.73
N LEU A 145 -5.50 -3.81 -16.08
CA LEU A 145 -5.29 -3.94 -14.64
C LEU A 145 -6.19 -3.03 -13.81
N LEU A 146 -6.78 -2.00 -14.42
CA LEU A 146 -7.75 -1.11 -13.77
C LEU A 146 -9.13 -1.75 -13.64
N ILE A 147 -9.41 -2.76 -14.46
CA ILE A 147 -10.67 -3.54 -14.45
C ILE A 147 -10.57 -4.68 -13.43
N THR A 148 -9.41 -5.34 -13.35
CA THR A 148 -9.22 -6.51 -12.47
C THR A 148 -8.88 -6.13 -11.02
N GLY A 149 -8.63 -4.85 -10.72
CA GLY A 149 -8.24 -4.37 -9.39
C GLY A 149 -6.82 -4.75 -8.97
N THR A 150 -6.11 -5.56 -9.76
CA THR A 150 -4.75 -6.06 -9.47
C THR A 150 -3.67 -5.02 -9.80
N SER A 151 -3.77 -3.82 -9.24
CA SER A 151 -2.88 -2.69 -9.54
C SER A 151 -1.40 -3.00 -9.24
N ASP A 152 -1.12 -3.89 -8.29
CA ASP A 152 0.23 -4.30 -7.90
C ASP A 152 0.98 -5.06 -9.00
N ALA A 153 0.25 -5.74 -9.91
CA ALA A 153 0.85 -6.46 -11.03
C ALA A 153 1.40 -5.52 -12.12
N ALA A 154 1.05 -4.23 -12.09
CA ALA A 154 1.48 -3.25 -13.09
C ALA A 154 3.01 -3.13 -13.16
N VAL A 155 3.69 -3.18 -12.02
CA VAL A 155 5.16 -3.05 -11.94
C VAL A 155 5.87 -4.16 -12.71
N LEU A 156 5.30 -5.37 -12.74
CA LEU A 156 5.89 -6.55 -13.36
C LEU A 156 5.49 -6.71 -14.84
N LEU A 157 4.32 -6.21 -15.22
CA LEU A 157 3.77 -6.36 -16.57
C LEU A 157 4.16 -5.21 -17.50
N LEU A 158 4.42 -4.01 -16.97
CA LEU A 158 4.78 -2.81 -17.74
C LEU A 158 6.04 -2.97 -18.62
N PRO A 159 7.16 -3.56 -18.15
CA PRO A 159 8.34 -3.70 -18.99
C PRO A 159 8.12 -4.59 -20.22
N GLY A 160 7.26 -5.61 -20.08
CA GLY A 160 6.91 -6.54 -21.16
C GLY A 160 5.92 -5.97 -22.18
N SER A 161 5.09 -5.00 -21.78
CA SER A 161 4.15 -4.33 -22.69
C SER A 161 4.77 -3.17 -23.47
N VAL A 162 5.83 -2.52 -22.95
CA VAL A 162 6.48 -1.36 -23.60
C VAL A 162 7.53 -1.79 -24.64
N PHE A 163 8.22 -2.90 -24.43
CA PHE A 163 9.28 -3.39 -25.35
C PHE A 163 9.00 -4.83 -25.80
N SER A 164 8.58 -5.01 -27.05
CA SER A 164 8.42 -6.36 -27.62
C SER A 164 9.78 -6.98 -27.98
N GLY A 165 10.02 -8.22 -27.58
CA GLY A 165 11.22 -9.01 -27.91
C GLY A 165 12.22 -9.20 -26.77
N TRP A 166 13.40 -9.70 -27.09
CA TRP A 166 14.46 -10.06 -26.13
C TRP A 166 14.93 -8.89 -25.23
N GLY A 167 14.95 -7.66 -25.75
CA GLY A 167 15.34 -6.46 -24.99
C GLY A 167 14.34 -6.14 -23.87
N GLY A 168 13.03 -6.31 -24.14
CA GLY A 168 12.00 -6.15 -23.11
C GLY A 168 12.06 -7.23 -22.04
N GLN A 169 12.35 -8.48 -22.42
CA GLN A 169 12.55 -9.58 -21.47
C GLN A 169 13.75 -9.34 -20.56
N LEU A 170 14.87 -8.82 -21.08
CA LEU A 170 16.04 -8.47 -20.27
C LEU A 170 15.74 -7.31 -19.31
N LEU A 171 15.05 -6.27 -19.77
CA LEU A 171 14.63 -5.17 -18.91
C LEU A 171 13.63 -5.63 -17.83
N ALA A 172 12.66 -6.48 -18.18
CA ALA A 172 11.73 -7.08 -17.24
C ALA A 172 12.45 -7.90 -16.17
N ALA A 173 13.42 -8.75 -16.57
CA ALA A 173 14.23 -9.52 -15.65
C ALA A 173 15.11 -8.63 -14.76
N LEU A 174 15.70 -7.56 -15.30
CA LEU A 174 16.49 -6.61 -14.54
C LEU A 174 15.63 -5.86 -13.50
N VAL A 175 14.45 -5.39 -13.89
CA VAL A 175 13.49 -4.72 -13.00
C VAL A 175 12.99 -5.69 -11.92
N ALA A 176 12.61 -6.91 -12.29
CA ALA A 176 12.17 -7.93 -11.34
C ALA A 176 13.27 -8.31 -10.34
N SER A 177 14.50 -8.51 -10.80
CA SER A 177 15.65 -8.80 -9.91
C SER A 177 15.96 -7.61 -8.99
N GLY A 178 15.88 -6.38 -9.49
CA GLY A 178 16.02 -5.16 -8.68
C GLY A 178 14.92 -5.03 -7.62
N ALA A 179 13.67 -5.32 -7.98
CA ALA A 179 12.54 -5.32 -7.05
C ALA A 179 12.71 -6.37 -5.94
N ILE A 180 13.13 -7.60 -6.30
CA ILE A 180 13.43 -8.66 -5.33
C ILE A 180 14.60 -8.26 -4.41
N ALA A 181 15.65 -7.67 -4.95
CA ALA A 181 16.79 -7.21 -4.17
C ALA A 181 16.40 -6.08 -3.19
N ALA A 182 15.59 -5.12 -3.63
CA ALA A 182 15.07 -4.04 -2.78
C ALA A 182 14.15 -4.57 -1.66
N PHE A 183 13.28 -5.53 -1.99
CA PHE A 183 12.42 -6.21 -1.02
C PHE A 183 13.25 -6.96 0.04
N LEU A 184 14.21 -7.78 -0.40
CA LEU A 184 15.10 -8.53 0.51
C LEU A 184 15.92 -7.62 1.41
N SER A 185 16.43 -6.51 0.87
CA SER A 185 17.18 -5.50 1.63
C SER A 185 16.33 -4.89 2.75
N THR A 186 15.11 -4.47 2.41
CA THR A 186 14.19 -3.83 3.36
C THR A 186 13.69 -4.82 4.42
N SER A 187 13.26 -6.01 4.00
CA SER A 187 12.78 -7.06 4.90
C SER A 187 13.88 -7.50 5.87
N SER A 188 15.12 -7.66 5.42
CA SER A 188 16.25 -8.01 6.30
C SER A 188 16.51 -6.93 7.34
N GLY A 189 16.48 -5.66 6.95
CA GLY A 189 16.69 -4.53 7.87
C GLY A 189 15.61 -4.42 8.96
N LEU A 190 14.33 -4.58 8.58
CA LEU A 190 13.22 -4.59 9.52
C LEU A 190 13.26 -5.81 10.45
N LEU A 191 13.56 -7.00 9.91
CA LEU A 191 13.67 -8.23 10.68
C LEU A 191 14.78 -8.11 11.74
N VAL A 192 15.97 -7.62 11.37
CA VAL A 192 17.07 -7.38 12.31
C VAL A 192 16.67 -6.36 13.38
N SER A 193 15.95 -5.29 13.00
CA SER A 193 15.51 -4.26 13.95
C SER A 193 14.52 -4.82 14.98
N ILE A 194 13.50 -5.57 14.53
CA ILE A 194 12.52 -6.20 15.40
C ILE A 194 13.18 -7.27 16.27
N ALA A 195 14.04 -8.09 15.69
CA ALA A 195 14.78 -9.12 16.41
C ALA A 195 15.68 -8.52 17.49
N GLY A 196 16.34 -7.39 17.19
CA GLY A 196 17.17 -6.64 18.12
C GLY A 196 16.36 -6.19 19.34
N VAL A 197 15.29 -5.42 19.10
CA VAL A 197 14.39 -4.93 20.16
C VAL A 197 13.82 -6.07 20.99
N LEU A 198 13.30 -7.12 20.35
CA LEU A 198 12.72 -8.26 21.07
C LEU A 198 13.77 -9.00 21.90
N SER A 199 15.00 -9.12 21.39
CA SER A 199 16.09 -9.80 22.12
C SER A 199 16.57 -9.04 23.35
N THR A 200 16.58 -7.71 23.32
CA THR A 200 17.07 -6.85 24.41
C THR A 200 15.98 -6.44 25.39
N ASP A 201 14.77 -6.16 24.89
CA ASP A 201 13.72 -5.52 25.68
C ASP A 201 12.77 -6.56 26.30
N VAL A 202 12.65 -7.74 25.68
CA VAL A 202 11.79 -8.84 26.17
C VAL A 202 12.62 -10.02 26.69
N LEU A 203 13.73 -10.33 26.04
CA LEU A 203 14.64 -11.41 26.45
C LEU A 203 15.87 -10.84 27.18
N ARG A 204 16.91 -11.67 27.38
CA ARG A 204 18.09 -11.32 28.20
C ARG A 204 19.28 -10.85 27.36
N GLY A 205 19.06 -10.46 26.11
CA GLY A 205 20.09 -9.92 25.22
C GLY A 205 21.17 -10.91 24.77
N ARG A 206 20.92 -12.23 24.83
CA ARG A 206 21.90 -13.24 24.37
C ARG A 206 21.85 -13.44 22.87
N VAL A 207 22.95 -13.89 22.25
CA VAL A 207 23.00 -14.23 20.82
C VAL A 207 21.95 -15.29 20.44
N ARG A 208 21.66 -16.25 21.34
CA ARG A 208 20.60 -17.23 21.14
C ARG A 208 19.21 -16.59 21.13
N ASP A 209 18.99 -15.59 21.96
CA ASP A 209 17.73 -14.86 22.08
C ASP A 209 17.48 -14.06 20.80
N PHE A 210 18.52 -13.43 20.23
CA PHE A 210 18.44 -12.77 18.93
C PHE A 210 18.05 -13.72 17.80
N ARG A 211 18.63 -14.93 17.75
CA ARG A 211 18.26 -15.94 16.74
C ARG A 211 16.80 -16.35 16.84
N ILE A 212 16.31 -16.60 18.05
CA ILE A 212 14.90 -16.97 18.29
C ILE A 212 13.98 -15.80 17.91
N ALA A 213 14.32 -14.59 18.37
CA ALA A 213 13.58 -13.38 18.05
C ALA A 213 13.51 -13.13 16.53
N ALA A 214 14.62 -13.29 15.81
CA ALA A 214 14.67 -13.19 14.36
C ALA A 214 13.78 -14.24 13.67
N THR A 215 13.81 -15.49 14.13
CA THR A 215 12.94 -16.54 13.56
C THR A 215 11.46 -16.25 13.80
N LEU A 216 11.08 -15.80 15.00
CA LEU A 216 9.70 -15.45 15.31
C LEU A 216 9.24 -14.21 14.53
N ALA A 217 10.09 -13.18 14.46
CA ALA A 217 9.81 -11.95 13.72
C ALA A 217 9.68 -12.16 12.20
N GLY A 218 10.30 -13.21 11.65
CA GLY A 218 10.13 -13.59 10.24
C GLY A 218 8.95 -14.52 10.00
N VAL A 219 8.84 -15.60 10.78
CA VAL A 219 7.85 -16.67 10.55
C VAL A 219 6.43 -16.23 10.89
N VAL A 220 6.23 -15.47 11.97
CA VAL A 220 4.87 -15.07 12.40
C VAL A 220 4.19 -14.17 11.35
N PRO A 221 4.81 -13.07 10.87
CA PRO A 221 4.20 -12.26 9.83
C PRO A 221 4.05 -13.01 8.51
N LEU A 222 4.98 -13.89 8.15
CA LEU A 222 4.90 -14.71 6.93
C LEU A 222 3.70 -15.66 6.98
N ALA A 223 3.47 -16.34 8.10
CA ALA A 223 2.32 -17.21 8.29
C ALA A 223 1.00 -16.43 8.24
N LEU A 224 0.96 -15.25 8.86
CA LEU A 224 -0.22 -14.37 8.80
C LEU A 224 -0.49 -13.89 7.37
N SER A 225 0.56 -13.51 6.63
CA SER A 225 0.45 -13.04 5.25
C SER A 225 -0.10 -14.11 4.30
N LEU A 226 0.19 -15.40 4.57
CA LEU A 226 -0.36 -16.51 3.78
C LEU A 226 -1.85 -16.76 4.08
N ALA A 227 -2.31 -16.40 5.28
CA ALA A 227 -3.71 -16.57 5.68
C ALA A 227 -4.63 -15.43 5.21
N VAL A 228 -4.08 -14.25 4.90
CA VAL A 228 -4.83 -13.03 4.53
C VAL A 228 -4.46 -12.64 3.10
N THR A 229 -5.00 -13.35 2.11
CA THR A 229 -4.62 -13.20 0.69
C THR A 229 -5.48 -12.17 -0.07
N SER A 230 -6.54 -11.62 0.55
CA SER A 230 -7.61 -10.90 -0.15
C SER A 230 -7.71 -9.40 0.16
N LEU A 231 -6.66 -8.78 0.71
CA LEU A 231 -6.68 -7.34 1.01
C LEU A 231 -5.81 -6.54 0.02
N ASP A 232 -6.36 -5.45 -0.51
CA ASP A 232 -5.59 -4.47 -1.26
C ASP A 232 -4.44 -3.92 -0.42
N LEU A 233 -3.21 -4.03 -0.94
CA LEU A 233 -2.01 -3.52 -0.25
C LEU A 233 -2.11 -2.01 -0.02
N SER A 234 -2.66 -1.27 -0.99
CA SER A 234 -2.81 0.18 -0.92
C SER A 234 -3.66 0.64 0.29
N ARG A 235 -4.75 -0.08 0.59
CA ARG A 235 -5.62 0.22 1.74
C ARG A 235 -5.00 -0.26 3.05
N THR A 236 -4.44 -1.46 3.06
CA THR A 236 -3.89 -2.10 4.26
C THR A 236 -2.69 -1.34 4.81
N VAL A 237 -1.79 -0.89 3.93
CA VAL A 237 -0.61 -0.11 4.34
C VAL A 237 -1.02 1.20 5.01
N GLY A 238 -2.02 1.90 4.46
CA GLY A 238 -2.55 3.12 5.06
C GLY A 238 -3.13 2.91 6.46
N LEU A 239 -3.89 1.83 6.65
CA LEU A 239 -4.43 1.44 7.97
C LEU A 239 -3.32 1.15 8.98
N VAL A 240 -2.26 0.43 8.58
CA VAL A 240 -1.11 0.14 9.46
C VAL A 240 -0.42 1.44 9.89
N PHE A 241 -0.23 2.39 8.97
CA PHE A 241 0.32 3.71 9.32
C PHE A 241 -0.59 4.51 10.26
N ALA A 242 -1.91 4.45 10.08
CA ALA A 242 -2.86 5.10 10.99
C ALA A 242 -2.81 4.52 12.41
N VAL A 243 -2.69 3.18 12.53
CA VAL A 243 -2.52 2.50 13.81
C VAL A 243 -1.17 2.86 14.46
N ALA A 244 -0.09 2.89 13.68
CA ALA A 244 1.24 3.28 14.16
C ALA A 244 1.26 4.75 14.63
N ALA A 245 0.66 5.67 13.87
CA ALA A 245 0.55 7.07 14.22
C ALA A 245 -0.21 7.26 15.54
N SER A 246 -1.35 6.58 15.71
CA SER A 246 -2.19 6.71 16.90
C SER A 246 -1.53 6.18 18.18
N THR A 247 -0.60 5.24 18.06
CA THR A 247 0.11 4.61 19.19
C THR A 247 1.42 5.31 19.55
N LEU A 248 2.25 5.63 18.55
CA LEU A 248 3.61 6.13 18.77
C LEU A 248 3.69 7.65 18.83
N CYS A 249 2.86 8.37 18.07
CA CYS A 249 2.93 9.83 18.02
C CYS A 249 2.65 10.49 19.37
N PRO A 250 1.58 10.15 20.12
CA PRO A 250 1.30 10.81 21.39
C PRO A 250 2.47 10.67 22.36
N LEU A 251 3.10 9.48 22.40
CA LEU A 251 4.27 9.24 23.24
C LEU A 251 5.48 10.08 22.85
N LEU A 252 5.81 10.16 21.56
CA LEU A 252 6.97 10.94 21.11
C LEU A 252 6.77 12.43 21.37
N VAL A 253 5.60 12.96 21.03
CA VAL A 253 5.22 14.35 21.24
C VAL A 253 5.28 14.72 22.73
N LEU A 254 4.65 13.90 23.59
CA LEU A 254 4.64 14.13 25.02
C LEU A 254 6.02 13.90 25.65
N GLY A 255 6.79 12.92 25.17
CA GLY A 255 8.13 12.63 25.69
C GLY A 255 9.15 13.74 25.38
N ILE A 256 9.02 14.43 24.25
CA ILE A 256 9.91 15.54 23.88
C ILE A 256 9.53 16.84 24.60
N TRP A 257 8.22 17.15 24.67
CA TRP A 257 7.76 18.48 25.10
C TRP A 257 7.13 18.53 26.50
N TRP A 258 6.76 17.39 27.09
CA TRP A 258 6.11 17.37 28.41
C TRP A 258 6.99 16.68 29.47
N ARG A 259 7.52 17.49 30.37
CA ARG A 259 8.39 17.06 31.50
C ARG A 259 7.68 16.24 32.60
N GLY A 260 6.36 16.05 32.51
CA GLY A 260 5.51 15.39 33.51
C GLY A 260 4.97 14.04 33.04
N LEU A 261 5.50 13.51 31.94
CA LEU A 261 5.13 12.19 31.44
C LEU A 261 5.52 11.11 32.46
N THR A 262 4.54 10.41 33.01
CA THR A 262 4.76 9.26 33.88
C THR A 262 4.76 7.97 33.08
N ALA A 263 5.48 6.94 33.55
CA ALA A 263 5.49 5.63 32.90
C ALA A 263 4.08 5.01 32.80
N ALA A 264 3.24 5.22 33.82
CA ALA A 264 1.85 4.78 33.83
C ALA A 264 1.00 5.52 32.77
N GLY A 265 1.18 6.84 32.62
CA GLY A 265 0.49 7.63 31.59
C GLY A 265 0.93 7.24 30.17
N ALA A 266 2.22 6.97 29.98
CA ALA A 266 2.75 6.46 28.72
C ALA A 266 2.16 5.09 28.34
N GLY A 267 2.11 4.17 29.30
CA GLY A 267 1.50 2.85 29.12
C GLY A 267 -0.01 2.93 28.82
N ALA A 268 -0.74 3.78 29.54
CA ALA A 268 -2.16 4.00 29.29
C ALA A 268 -2.43 4.59 27.90
N GLY A 269 -1.60 5.54 27.45
CA GLY A 269 -1.69 6.13 26.12
C GLY A 269 -1.45 5.11 24.99
N MET A 270 -0.41 4.27 25.11
CA MET A 270 -0.14 3.22 24.13
C MET A 270 -1.25 2.19 24.05
N THR A 271 -1.73 1.73 25.20
CA THR A 271 -2.76 0.69 25.27
C THR A 271 -4.11 1.21 24.77
N ALA A 272 -4.52 2.42 25.17
CA ALA A 272 -5.74 3.04 24.67
C ALA A 272 -5.67 3.34 23.17
N GLY A 273 -4.58 3.97 22.70
CA GLY A 273 -4.39 4.25 21.28
C GLY A 273 -4.33 2.99 20.42
N GLY A 274 -3.64 1.95 20.90
CA GLY A 274 -3.50 0.67 20.21
C GLY A 274 -4.80 -0.12 20.16
N LEU A 275 -5.56 -0.14 21.25
CA LEU A 275 -6.87 -0.80 21.27
C LEU A 275 -7.88 -0.06 20.39
N VAL A 276 -7.97 1.27 20.49
CA VAL A 276 -8.94 2.04 19.70
C VAL A 276 -8.61 1.98 18.21
N ALA A 277 -7.35 2.22 17.82
CA ALA A 277 -6.96 2.17 16.41
C ALA A 277 -6.98 0.73 15.86
N GLY A 278 -6.55 -0.25 16.66
CA GLY A 278 -6.55 -1.66 16.27
C GLY A 278 -7.96 -2.23 16.11
N THR A 279 -8.89 -1.88 17.00
CA THR A 279 -10.30 -2.27 16.85
C THR A 279 -10.95 -1.59 15.66
N ALA A 280 -10.68 -0.31 15.42
CA ALA A 280 -11.15 0.39 14.22
C ALA A 280 -10.62 -0.27 12.93
N ALA A 281 -9.33 -0.59 12.87
CA ALA A 281 -8.74 -1.28 11.72
C ALA A 281 -9.33 -2.69 11.53
N ALA A 282 -9.54 -3.44 12.61
CA ALA A 282 -10.18 -4.75 12.55
C ALA A 282 -11.63 -4.67 12.06
N VAL A 283 -12.39 -3.65 12.49
CA VAL A 283 -13.75 -3.39 12.00
C VAL A 283 -13.76 -3.03 10.52
N VAL A 284 -12.80 -2.24 10.04
CA VAL A 284 -12.68 -1.94 8.60
C VAL A 284 -12.38 -3.21 7.80
N VAL A 285 -11.47 -4.06 8.29
CA VAL A 285 -11.07 -5.30 7.62
C VAL A 285 -12.19 -6.36 7.63
N VAL A 286 -12.96 -6.48 8.71
CA VAL A 286 -14.01 -7.50 8.87
C VAL A 286 -15.37 -7.02 8.38
N GLY A 287 -15.68 -5.73 8.54
CA GLY A 287 -17.00 -5.16 8.33
C GLY A 287 -17.25 -4.62 6.93
N GLY A 288 -16.23 -4.52 6.06
CA GLY A 288 -16.37 -4.02 4.69
C GLY A 288 -16.97 -2.60 4.61
N VAL A 289 -16.86 -1.81 5.67
CA VAL A 289 -17.34 -0.43 5.66
C VAL A 289 -16.31 0.41 4.89
N PRO A 290 -16.72 1.12 3.82
CA PRO A 290 -15.82 1.87 2.96
C PRO A 290 -15.15 3.06 3.65
#